data_AF-A0AAD0HVS3-F1
#
_entry.id   AF-A0AAD0HVS3-F1
#
_cell.length_a   1.000
_cell.length_b   1.000
_cell.length_c   1.000
_cell.angle_alpha   90.00
_cell.angle_beta   90.00
_cell.angle_gamma   90.00
#
_symmetry.space_group_name_H-M   'P 1'
#
loop_
_entity.id
_entity.type
_entity.pdbx_description
1 polymer ?
#
loop_
_entity_poly.entity_id
_entity_poly.type
_entity_poly.pdbx_seq_one_letter_code
_entity_poly.pdbx_strand_id
1 'polypeptide(L)'
;MKFQNILTTNLVYKNEILYVYFRHYYIKDKYYNKILKLKNVKKFTHFLSEFYITFLREFSEVEEELRIHFFSKPFYKNKKRKQLYIFDRTETFVMIEFKD
;
A
#
# COMPACT_ATOMS: atom_id res chain seq x y z
N MET A 1 11.53 5.18 -16.94
CA MET A 1 10.42 4.62 -16.13
C MET A 1 9.63 5.75 -15.49
N LYS A 2 8.33 5.87 -15.76
CA LYS A 2 7.44 6.73 -14.94
C LYS A 2 7.16 5.96 -13.65
N PHE A 3 8.01 6.13 -12.64
CA PHE A 3 7.67 5.70 -11.29
C PHE A 3 6.46 6.52 -10.85
N GLN A 4 5.27 5.91 -10.83
CA GLN A 4 4.12 6.50 -10.15
C GLN A 4 4.41 6.40 -8.65
N ASN A 5 5.16 7.39 -8.17
CA ASN A 5 5.64 7.46 -6.80
C ASN A 5 4.49 7.95 -5.92
N ILE A 6 4.00 7.10 -5.04
CA ILE A 6 3.06 7.48 -3.99
C ILE A 6 3.82 7.58 -2.67
N LEU A 7 3.45 8.53 -1.82
CA LEU A 7 3.88 8.58 -0.42
C LEU A 7 2.64 8.54 0.45
N THR A 8 2.49 7.49 1.25
CA THR A 8 1.44 7.45 2.27
C THR A 8 1.80 8.45 3.36
N THR A 9 0.86 9.32 3.72
CA THR A 9 1.09 10.42 4.66
C THR A 9 0.29 10.27 5.94
N ASN A 10 -0.88 9.64 5.88
CA ASN A 10 -1.70 9.40 7.05
C ASN A 10 -2.70 8.25 6.82
N LEU A 11 -3.08 7.58 7.90
CA LEU A 11 -4.11 6.55 7.95
C LEU A 11 -5.10 6.92 9.05
N VAL A 12 -6.35 7.16 8.67
CA VAL A 12 -7.41 7.52 9.63
C VAL A 12 -8.54 6.52 9.50
N TYR A 13 -8.92 5.88 10.60
CA TYR A 13 -10.09 5.01 10.64
C TYR A 13 -11.22 5.71 11.42
N LYS A 14 -12.34 5.98 10.75
CA LYS A 14 -13.49 6.67 11.34
C LYS A 14 -14.78 6.19 10.70
N ASN A 15 -15.82 5.97 11.51
CA ASN A 15 -17.15 5.55 11.06
C ASN A 15 -17.07 4.32 10.13
N GLU A 16 -16.25 3.33 10.49
CA GLU A 16 -16.02 2.10 9.72
C GLU A 16 -15.40 2.30 8.33
N ILE A 17 -14.83 3.47 8.07
CA ILE A 17 -14.13 3.80 6.82
C ILE A 17 -12.66 4.07 7.14
N LEU A 18 -11.77 3.39 6.42
CA LEU A 18 -10.35 3.71 6.39
C LEU A 18 -10.09 4.76 5.30
N TYR A 19 -9.48 5.87 5.72
CA TYR A 19 -9.00 6.94 4.86
C TYR A 19 -7.48 6.85 4.76
N VAL A 20 -6.99 6.55 3.55
CA VAL A 20 -5.56 6.56 3.24
C VAL A 20 -5.23 7.86 2.54
N TYR A 21 -4.49 8.73 3.23
CA TYR A 21 -4.01 10.00 2.69
C TYR A 21 -2.66 9.77 2.04
N PHE A 22 -2.50 10.19 0.79
CA PHE A 22 -1.25 10.01 0.08
C PHE A 22 -0.95 11.14 -0.90
N ARG A 23 0.34 11.37 -1.13
CA ARG A 23 0.84 12.25 -2.18
C ARG A 23 1.08 11.43 -3.44
N HIS A 24 0.45 11.81 -4.54
CA HIS A 24 0.70 11.22 -5.85
C HIS A 24 1.63 12.12 -6.64
N TYR A 25 2.89 11.70 -6.79
CA TYR A 25 3.91 12.46 -7.49
C TYR A 25 3.80 12.23 -9.00
N TYR A 26 3.73 13.32 -9.76
CA TYR A 26 3.77 13.28 -11.23
C TYR A 26 5.13 13.75 -11.78
N ILE A 27 5.93 14.42 -10.94
CA ILE A 27 7.36 14.75 -11.11
C ILE A 27 8.04 14.60 -9.74
N LYS A 28 9.38 14.54 -9.66
CA LYS A 28 10.19 14.34 -8.44
C LYS A 28 9.61 14.99 -7.17
N ASP A 29 9.29 16.29 -7.27
CA ASP A 29 8.86 17.12 -6.14
C ASP A 29 7.46 17.74 -6.31
N LYS A 30 6.77 17.45 -7.43
CA LYS A 30 5.40 17.93 -7.67
C LYS A 30 4.39 16.81 -7.50
N TYR A 31 3.37 17.05 -6.68
CA TYR A 31 2.39 16.04 -6.28
C TYR A 31 0.99 16.61 -6.11
N TYR A 32 0.01 15.72 -6.18
CA TYR A 32 -1.37 15.96 -5.72
C TYR A 32 -1.61 15.24 -4.40
N ASN A 33 -2.31 15.89 -3.48
CA ASN A 33 -2.85 15.20 -2.31
C ASN A 33 -4.10 14.43 -2.72
N LYS A 34 -4.16 13.15 -2.36
CA LYS A 34 -5.30 12.26 -2.63
C LYS A 34 -5.70 11.52 -1.37
N ILE A 35 -6.97 11.11 -1.36
CA ILE A 35 -7.56 10.34 -0.26
C ILE A 35 -8.24 9.12 -0.88
N LEU A 36 -7.81 7.93 -0.49
CA LEU A 36 -8.53 6.69 -0.77
C LEU A 36 -9.46 6.39 0.40
N LYS A 37 -10.74 6.12 0.09
CA LYS A 37 -11.76 5.77 1.09
C LYS A 37 -12.10 4.30 0.93
N LEU A 38 -11.86 3.51 1.96
CA LEU A 38 -12.02 2.06 1.95
C LEU A 38 -13.05 1.65 3.01
N LYS A 39 -14.09 0.95 2.56
CA LYS A 39 -15.10 0.32 3.41
C LYS A 39 -14.76 -1.16 3.61
N ASN A 40 -15.47 -1.81 4.53
CA ASN A 40 -15.34 -3.24 4.83
C ASN A 40 -13.90 -3.66 5.18
N VAL A 41 -13.13 -2.74 5.78
CA VAL A 41 -11.79 -3.06 6.26
C VAL A 41 -11.92 -3.91 7.52
N LYS A 42 -11.23 -5.04 7.53
CA LYS A 42 -11.11 -5.93 8.69
C LYS A 42 -9.94 -5.52 9.57
N LYS A 43 -8.77 -5.31 8.96
CA LYS A 43 -7.57 -4.80 9.62
C LYS A 43 -6.67 -4.08 8.63
N PHE A 44 -5.83 -3.19 9.13
CA PHE A 44 -4.77 -2.57 8.33
C PHE A 44 -3.51 -2.43 9.17
N THR A 45 -2.36 -2.49 8.51
CA THR A 45 -1.05 -2.36 9.14
C THR A 45 -0.13 -1.53 8.26
N HIS A 46 0.59 -0.60 8.86
CA HIS A 46 1.63 0.19 8.20
C HIS A 46 2.99 -0.37 8.62
N PHE A 47 3.73 -0.85 7.64
CA PHE A 47 5.03 -1.47 7.85
C PHE A 47 6.12 -0.52 7.36
N LEU A 48 6.99 -0.11 8.27
CA LEU A 48 8.14 0.73 8.00
C LEU A 48 9.30 -0.10 7.43
N SER A 49 10.23 0.54 6.71
CA SER A 49 11.28 -0.15 5.96
C SER A 49 12.17 -1.05 6.83
N GLU A 50 12.32 -0.71 8.11
CA GLU A 50 13.10 -1.46 9.10
C GLU A 50 12.54 -2.87 9.38
N PHE A 51 11.27 -3.12 9.05
CA PHE A 51 10.59 -4.41 9.25
C PHE A 51 10.50 -5.27 8.00
N TYR A 52 11.03 -4.82 6.84
CA TYR A 52 10.97 -5.58 5.59
C TYR A 52 11.54 -6.99 5.75
N ILE A 53 12.61 -7.13 6.56
CA ILE A 53 13.28 -8.40 6.81
C ILE A 53 12.38 -9.40 7.53
N THR A 54 11.51 -8.92 8.43
CA THR A 54 10.63 -9.78 9.23
C THR A 54 9.48 -10.37 8.42
N PHE A 55 9.08 -9.71 7.33
CA PHE A 55 7.99 -10.13 6.46
C PHE A 55 8.49 -10.68 5.11
N LEU A 56 9.81 -10.84 4.94
CA LEU A 56 10.46 -11.24 3.68
C LEU A 56 9.82 -12.48 3.05
N ARG A 57 9.34 -13.42 3.88
CA ARG A 57 8.70 -14.65 3.40
C ARG A 57 7.30 -14.40 2.88
N GLU A 58 6.43 -13.75 3.65
CA GLU A 58 5.09 -13.37 3.19
C GLU A 58 5.17 -12.47 1.96
N PHE A 59 6.21 -11.64 1.89
CA PHE A 59 6.51 -10.82 0.75
C PHE A 59 7.03 -11.58 -0.45
N SER A 60 7.97 -12.51 -0.28
CA SER A 60 8.47 -13.33 -1.39
C SER A 60 7.36 -14.18 -1.97
N GLU A 61 6.50 -14.75 -1.12
CA GLU A 61 5.31 -15.48 -1.54
C GLU A 61 4.35 -14.56 -2.32
N VAL A 62 4.17 -13.30 -1.90
CA VAL A 62 3.31 -12.33 -2.59
C VAL A 62 3.92 -11.85 -3.90
N GLU A 63 5.24 -11.59 -3.95
CA GLU A 63 5.95 -11.25 -5.19
C GLU A 63 5.88 -12.39 -6.21
N GLU A 64 6.09 -13.62 -5.75
CA GLU A 64 6.00 -14.83 -6.57
C GLU A 64 4.56 -15.07 -7.05
N GLU A 65 3.57 -14.99 -6.14
CA GLU A 65 2.14 -15.18 -6.45
C GLU A 65 1.64 -14.12 -7.45
N LEU A 66 2.03 -12.86 -7.26
CA LEU A 66 1.56 -11.75 -8.09
C LEU A 66 2.45 -11.52 -9.32
N ARG A 67 3.61 -12.18 -9.42
CA ARG A 67 4.68 -11.93 -10.41
C ARG A 67 5.04 -10.46 -10.52
N ILE A 68 5.17 -9.79 -9.38
CA ILE A 68 5.46 -8.37 -9.31
C ILE A 68 6.90 -8.18 -8.89
N HIS A 69 7.60 -7.28 -9.57
CA HIS A 69 8.72 -6.60 -8.96
C HIS A 69 8.17 -5.41 -8.19
N PHE A 70 8.53 -5.30 -6.91
CA PHE A 70 8.28 -4.10 -6.11
C PHE A 70 8.52 -2.82 -6.92
N PHE A 71 7.72 -1.79 -6.66
CA PHE A 71 7.84 -0.43 -7.23
C PHE A 71 7.40 -0.23 -8.68
N SER A 72 6.88 -1.27 -9.37
CA SER A 72 6.30 -1.07 -10.70
C SER A 72 4.89 -0.45 -10.67
N LYS A 73 4.11 -0.72 -9.62
CA LYS A 73 2.82 -0.05 -9.32
C LYS A 73 2.67 0.21 -7.82
N PRO A 74 2.02 1.31 -7.40
CA PRO A 74 1.85 1.61 -5.99
C PRO A 74 0.68 0.87 -5.33
N PHE A 75 -0.24 0.28 -6.10
CA PHE A 75 -1.40 -0.46 -5.58
C PHE A 75 -1.44 -1.88 -6.12
N TYR A 76 -1.55 -2.87 -5.23
CA TYR A 76 -1.73 -4.27 -5.59
C TYR A 76 -2.84 -4.94 -4.81
N LYS A 77 -3.76 -5.58 -5.51
CA LYS A 77 -4.85 -6.34 -4.91
C LYS A 77 -4.58 -7.83 -5.02
N ASN A 78 -4.45 -8.52 -3.88
CA ASN A 78 -4.51 -9.97 -3.82
C ASN A 78 -5.96 -10.40 -3.54
N LYS A 79 -6.64 -10.97 -4.54
CA LYS A 79 -8.03 -11.40 -4.42
C LYS A 79 -8.20 -12.61 -3.50
N LYS A 80 -7.26 -13.56 -3.55
CA LYS A 80 -7.31 -14.81 -2.77
C LYS A 80 -7.23 -14.52 -1.27
N ARG A 81 -6.33 -13.60 -0.88
CA ARG A 81 -6.14 -13.18 0.51
C ARG A 81 -7.04 -12.00 0.92
N LYS A 82 -7.87 -11.47 0.02
CA LYS A 82 -8.72 -10.28 0.23
C LYS A 82 -7.92 -9.08 0.76
N GLN A 83 -6.77 -8.82 0.14
CA GLN A 83 -5.82 -7.81 0.60
C GLN A 83 -5.54 -6.76 -0.46
N LEU A 84 -5.36 -5.52 -0.01
CA LEU A 84 -4.76 -4.42 -0.79
C LEU A 84 -3.43 -4.04 -0.15
N TYR A 85 -2.40 -4.02 -0.97
CA TYR A 85 -1.06 -3.54 -0.65
C TYR A 85 -0.88 -2.18 -1.31
N ILE A 86 -0.45 -1.21 -0.52
CA ILE A 86 -0.11 0.14 -0.98
C ILE A 86 1.38 0.33 -0.74
N PHE A 87 2.18 0.23 -1.80
CA PHE A 87 3.62 0.45 -1.74
C PHE A 87 3.92 1.92 -1.94
N ASP A 88 4.75 2.44 -1.06
CA ASP A 88 5.19 3.81 -1.16
C ASP A 88 6.63 3.92 -1.64
N ARG A 89 7.03 5.16 -1.93
CA ARG A 89 8.35 5.49 -2.46
C ARG A 89 9.48 5.45 -1.43
N THR A 90 9.19 5.14 -0.17
CA THR A 90 10.15 5.09 0.94
C THR A 90 10.43 3.67 1.40
N GLU A 91 10.12 2.68 0.54
CA GLU A 91 10.25 1.26 0.89
C GLU A 91 9.43 0.91 2.13
N THR A 92 8.29 1.58 2.30
CA THR A 92 7.27 1.24 3.29
C THR A 92 6.00 0.83 2.57
N PHE A 93 5.11 0.14 3.27
CA PHE A 93 3.84 -0.26 2.68
C PHE A 93 2.72 -0.35 3.70
N VAL A 94 1.50 -0.19 3.19
CA VAL A 94 0.28 -0.43 3.95
C VAL A 94 -0.36 -1.72 3.42
N MET A 95 -0.60 -2.67 4.31
CA MET A 95 -1.43 -3.83 4.03
C MET A 95 -2.82 -3.61 4.61
N ILE A 96 -3.84 -3.88 3.82
CA ILE A 96 -5.24 -3.72 4.21
C ILE A 96 -5.95 -5.03 3.89
N GLU A 97 -6.52 -5.67 4.91
CA GLU A 97 -7.35 -6.87 4.75
C GLU A 97 -8.82 -6.46 4.81
N PHE A 98 -9.62 -6.98 3.88
CA PHE A 98 -11.06 -6.74 3.80
C PHE A 98 -11.84 -7.90 4.45
N LYS A 99 -13.06 -7.60 4.92
CA LYS A 99 -13.99 -8.60 5.47
C LYS A 99 -14.48 -9.56 4.36
N ASP A 100 -14.70 -9.03 3.15
CA ASP A 100 -15.30 -9.72 1.99
C ASP A 100 -14.34 -9.91 0.82
#